data_AF-A0A167VZB5-F1
#
_entry.id   AF-A0A167VZB5-F1
#
_cell.length_a   1.000
_cell.length_b   1.000
_cell.length_c   1.000
_cell.angle_alpha   90.00
_cell.angle_beta   90.00
_cell.angle_gamma   90.00
#
_symmetry.space_group_name_H-M   'P 1'
#
loop_
_entity.id
_entity.type
_entity.pdbx_description
1 polymer ?
#
loop_
_entity_poly.entity_id
_entity_poly.type
_entity_poly.pdbx_seq_one_letter_code
_entity_poly.pdbx_strand_id
1 'polypeptide(L)'
;ARRRAMANYEKDHTVVLDLETKLNITARWTPESEEWVHAGTMVAMRRYQGAVDHLEGLIVARMFELTKMNMSQTGYKMRKHISKALQSRSQAICTALERYNTAARALSPPRQQLEWSDVVDYAFLADFDILRD
;
A
#
# COMPACT_ATOMS: atom_id res chain seq x y z
N ALA A 1 -6.70 24.74 -28.27
CA ALA A 1 -6.34 24.07 -27.00
C ALA A 1 -5.99 25.07 -25.89
N ARG A 2 -4.90 25.85 -26.02
CA ARG A 2 -4.39 26.77 -24.96
C ARG A 2 -5.44 27.73 -24.36
N ARG A 3 -6.25 28.40 -25.18
CA ARG A 3 -7.32 29.30 -24.69
C ARG A 3 -8.35 28.60 -23.80
N ARG A 4 -8.75 27.37 -24.16
CA ARG A 4 -9.68 26.57 -23.35
C ARG A 4 -9.05 26.14 -22.03
N ALA A 5 -7.77 25.78 -22.04
CA ALA A 5 -7.04 25.43 -20.81
C ALA A 5 -6.92 26.62 -19.84
N MET A 6 -6.63 27.82 -20.34
CA MET A 6 -6.57 29.04 -19.51
C MET A 6 -7.96 29.38 -18.93
N ALA A 7 -9.02 29.32 -19.75
CA ALA A 7 -10.38 29.57 -19.27
C ALA A 7 -10.82 28.56 -18.19
N ASN A 8 -10.45 27.28 -18.32
CA ASN A 8 -10.71 26.28 -17.28
C ASN A 8 -9.90 26.57 -16.01
N TYR A 9 -8.62 26.90 -16.13
CA TYR A 9 -7.78 27.27 -14.98
C TYR A 9 -8.34 28.46 -14.20
N GLU A 10 -8.77 29.53 -14.88
CA GLU A 10 -9.37 30.71 -14.25
C GLU A 10 -10.68 30.37 -13.51
N LYS A 11 -11.52 29.53 -14.14
CA LYS A 11 -12.74 29.02 -13.52
C LYS A 11 -12.43 28.22 -12.25
N ASP A 12 -11.52 27.27 -12.33
CA ASP A 12 -11.14 26.41 -11.19
C ASP A 12 -10.47 27.24 -10.08
N HIS A 13 -9.63 28.21 -10.45
CA HIS A 13 -8.97 29.12 -9.51
C HIS A 13 -9.99 29.96 -8.73
N THR A 14 -11.03 30.47 -9.41
CA THR A 14 -12.11 31.23 -8.76
C THR A 14 -12.84 30.38 -7.72
N VAL A 15 -13.13 29.11 -8.03
CA VAL A 15 -13.77 28.17 -7.10
C VAL A 15 -12.89 27.91 -5.88
N VAL A 16 -11.57 27.73 -6.07
CA VAL A 16 -10.63 27.54 -4.96
C VAL A 16 -10.60 28.76 -4.04
N LEU A 17 -10.53 29.99 -4.58
CA LEU A 17 -10.51 31.21 -3.77
C LEU A 17 -11.79 31.40 -2.94
N ASP A 18 -12.95 31.10 -3.52
CA ASP A 18 -14.24 31.15 -2.80
C ASP A 18 -14.29 30.14 -1.64
N LEU A 19 -13.78 28.93 -1.86
CA LEU A 19 -13.68 27.91 -0.81
C LEU A 19 -12.68 28.31 0.29
N GLU A 20 -11.52 28.84 -0.07
CA GLU A 20 -10.53 29.32 0.90
C GLU A 20 -11.11 30.42 1.79
N THR A 21 -11.87 31.34 1.19
CA THR A 21 -12.57 32.39 1.93
C THR A 21 -13.59 31.80 2.91
N LYS A 22 -14.42 30.84 2.46
CA LYS A 22 -15.41 30.16 3.31
C LYS A 22 -14.79 29.35 4.45
N LEU A 23 -13.61 28.79 4.22
CA LEU A 23 -12.86 27.99 5.20
C LEU A 23 -11.92 28.83 6.07
N ASN A 24 -11.89 30.16 5.89
CA ASN A 24 -10.98 31.09 6.58
C ASN A 24 -9.50 30.73 6.42
N ILE A 25 -9.10 30.20 5.26
CA ILE A 25 -7.71 29.89 4.96
C ILE A 25 -6.98 31.18 4.61
N THR A 26 -6.16 31.67 5.54
CA THR A 26 -5.45 32.96 5.40
C THR A 26 -4.14 32.81 4.63
N ALA A 27 -3.48 31.65 4.72
CA ALA A 27 -2.24 31.34 4.01
C ALA A 27 -2.29 29.89 3.48
N ARG A 28 -1.85 29.70 2.23
CA ARG A 28 -1.69 28.36 1.64
C ARG A 28 -0.39 27.75 2.13
N TRP A 29 -0.41 26.46 2.40
CA TRP A 29 0.82 25.71 2.64
C TRP A 29 1.70 25.71 1.39
N THR A 30 2.97 26.02 1.58
CA THR A 30 4.02 25.89 0.58
C THR A 30 4.92 24.71 0.93
N PRO A 31 5.77 24.23 0.01
CA PRO A 31 6.73 23.16 0.31
C PRO A 31 7.64 23.43 1.52
N GLU A 32 7.85 24.70 1.87
CA GLU A 32 8.64 25.16 3.01
C GLU A 32 7.84 25.25 4.32
N SER A 33 6.50 25.17 4.27
CA SER A 33 5.64 25.20 5.46
C SER A 33 5.79 23.91 6.26
N GLU A 34 5.88 24.01 7.59
CA GLU A 34 6.00 22.85 8.48
C GLU A 34 4.83 21.88 8.32
N GLU A 35 3.62 22.42 8.11
CA GLU A 35 2.41 21.63 7.90
C GLU A 35 2.45 20.83 6.59
N TRP A 36 3.06 21.38 5.54
CA TRP A 36 3.27 20.66 4.28
C TRP A 36 4.22 19.48 4.48
N VAL A 37 5.34 19.72 5.17
CA VAL A 37 6.33 18.68 5.49
C VAL A 37 5.72 17.60 6.38
N HIS A 38 4.95 18.00 7.39
CA HIS A 38 4.25 17.08 8.30
C HIS A 38 3.23 16.23 7.54
N ALA A 39 2.39 16.85 6.71
CA ALA A 39 1.42 16.15 5.87
C ALA A 39 2.12 15.17 4.90
N GLY A 40 3.26 15.57 4.32
CA GLY A 40 4.09 14.70 3.50
C GLY A 40 4.56 13.45 4.26
N THR A 41 5.00 13.63 5.51
CA THR A 41 5.40 12.54 6.42
C THR A 41 4.22 11.61 6.72
N MET A 42 3.05 12.16 7.04
CA MET A 42 1.83 11.38 7.29
C MET A 42 1.41 10.57 6.06
N VAL A 43 1.46 11.16 4.86
CA VAL A 43 1.14 10.48 3.60
C VAL A 43 2.13 9.35 3.33
N ALA A 44 3.43 9.56 3.57
CA ALA A 44 4.44 8.52 3.43
C ALA A 44 4.19 7.36 4.41
N MET A 45 3.89 7.66 5.68
CA MET A 45 3.56 6.64 6.69
C MET A 45 2.31 5.84 6.31
N ARG A 46 1.26 6.51 5.83
CA ARG A 46 0.04 5.85 5.37
C ARG A 46 0.27 4.95 4.17
N ARG A 47 1.15 5.35 3.23
CA ARG A 47 1.55 4.50 2.10
C ARG A 47 2.30 3.26 2.56
N TYR A 48 3.19 3.41 3.53
CA TYR A 48 3.91 2.29 4.16
C TYR A 48 2.93 1.32 4.84
N GLN A 49 2.02 1.82 5.68
CA GLN A 49 0.98 1.01 6.33
C GLN A 49 0.09 0.28 5.31
N GLY A 50 -0.34 0.96 4.24
CA GLY A 50 -1.11 0.30 3.19
C GLY A 50 -0.32 -0.78 2.44
N ALA A 51 1.00 -0.63 2.28
CA ALA A 51 1.85 -1.65 1.68
C ALA A 51 2.04 -2.86 2.62
N VAL A 52 2.15 -2.59 3.93
CA VAL A 52 2.12 -3.59 5.01
C VAL A 52 0.84 -4.42 4.95
N ASP A 53 -0.33 -3.78 5.08
CA ASP A 53 -1.63 -4.46 5.13
C ASP A 53 -1.86 -5.32 3.88
N HIS A 54 -1.43 -4.81 2.72
CA HIS A 54 -1.56 -5.52 1.47
C HIS A 54 -0.67 -6.77 1.40
N LEU A 55 0.59 -6.65 1.83
CA LEU A 55 1.51 -7.77 1.89
C LEU A 55 1.01 -8.84 2.86
N GLU A 56 0.58 -8.44 4.07
CA GLU A 56 0.03 -9.34 5.08
C GLU A 56 -1.19 -10.09 4.55
N GLY A 57 -2.16 -9.37 3.99
CA GLY A 57 -3.39 -9.97 3.46
C GLY A 57 -3.10 -11.03 2.39
N LEU A 58 -2.10 -10.82 1.54
CA LEU A 58 -1.69 -11.81 0.54
C LEU A 58 -1.05 -13.05 1.18
N ILE A 59 -0.20 -12.87 2.20
CA ILE A 59 0.48 -13.95 2.91
C ILE A 59 -0.55 -14.80 3.70
N VAL A 60 -1.45 -14.16 4.45
CA VAL A 60 -2.57 -14.80 5.15
C VAL A 60 -3.44 -15.59 4.17
N ALA A 61 -3.77 -14.98 3.03
CA ALA A 61 -4.56 -15.66 2.02
C ALA A 61 -3.80 -16.90 1.48
N ARG A 62 -2.49 -16.82 1.22
CA ARG A 62 -1.67 -17.97 0.79
C ARG A 62 -1.67 -19.11 1.81
N MET A 63 -1.65 -18.79 3.10
CA MET A 63 -1.82 -19.78 4.17
C MET A 63 -3.16 -20.50 4.09
N PHE A 64 -4.27 -19.78 3.88
CA PHE A 64 -5.58 -20.40 3.71
C PHE A 64 -5.63 -21.32 2.49
N GLU A 65 -4.98 -20.96 1.39
CA GLU A 65 -4.86 -21.82 0.21
C GLU A 65 -4.08 -23.11 0.50
N LEU A 66 -2.92 -23.01 1.16
CA LEU A 66 -2.12 -24.16 1.55
C LEU A 66 -2.89 -25.10 2.49
N THR A 67 -3.58 -24.54 3.49
CA THR A 67 -4.46 -25.29 4.38
C THR A 67 -5.54 -26.01 3.60
N LYS A 68 -6.25 -25.32 2.70
CA LYS A 68 -7.30 -25.91 1.86
C LYS A 68 -6.76 -27.02 0.95
N MET A 69 -5.55 -26.87 0.44
CA MET A 69 -4.88 -27.88 -0.40
C MET A 69 -4.62 -29.18 0.38
N ASN A 70 -4.28 -29.06 1.66
CA ASN A 70 -3.93 -30.18 2.55
C ASN A 70 -5.13 -30.84 3.24
N MET A 71 -6.35 -30.27 3.14
CA MET A 71 -7.55 -30.86 3.72
C MET A 71 -7.97 -32.17 3.02
N SER A 72 -8.50 -33.11 3.81
CA SER A 72 -9.19 -34.29 3.30
C SER A 72 -10.44 -33.87 2.49
N GLN A 73 -10.88 -34.72 1.56
CA GLN A 73 -11.99 -34.44 0.63
C GLN A 73 -11.77 -33.29 -0.38
N THR A 74 -10.58 -32.69 -0.45
CA THR A 74 -10.22 -31.79 -1.56
C THR A 74 -9.93 -32.61 -2.83
N GLY A 75 -10.94 -32.72 -3.71
CA GLY A 75 -10.86 -33.47 -4.96
C GLY A 75 -9.83 -32.91 -5.96
N TYR A 76 -9.39 -33.74 -6.91
CA TYR A 76 -8.30 -33.41 -7.86
C TYR A 76 -8.49 -32.09 -8.62
N LYS A 77 -9.71 -31.84 -9.13
CA LYS A 77 -10.02 -30.58 -9.84
C LYS A 77 -9.80 -29.36 -8.94
N MET A 78 -10.26 -29.42 -7.69
CA MET A 78 -10.09 -28.34 -6.72
C MET A 78 -8.61 -28.12 -6.38
N ARG A 79 -7.83 -29.20 -6.18
CA ARG A 79 -6.38 -29.10 -5.97
C ARG A 79 -5.69 -28.38 -7.13
N LYS A 80 -6.06 -28.69 -8.38
CA LYS A 80 -5.51 -28.02 -9.57
C LYS A 80 -5.82 -26.51 -9.59
N HIS A 81 -7.02 -26.11 -9.14
CA HIS A 81 -7.36 -24.69 -9.00
C HIS A 81 -6.55 -24.01 -7.90
N ILE A 82 -6.42 -24.65 -6.74
CA ILE A 82 -5.62 -24.14 -5.62
C ILE A 82 -4.14 -23.99 -6.02
N SER A 83 -3.55 -24.95 -6.72
CA SER A 83 -2.16 -24.84 -7.20
C SER A 83 -1.94 -23.66 -8.14
N LYS A 84 -2.90 -23.38 -9.04
CA LYS A 84 -2.83 -22.19 -9.91
C LYS A 84 -2.97 -20.89 -9.10
N ALA A 85 -3.86 -20.89 -8.11
CA ALA A 85 -4.06 -19.74 -7.24
C ALA A 85 -2.80 -19.45 -6.40
N LEU A 86 -2.15 -20.48 -5.86
CA LEU A 86 -0.86 -20.38 -5.15
C LEU A 86 0.25 -19.80 -6.02
N GLN A 87 0.35 -20.21 -7.29
CA GLN A 87 1.33 -19.64 -8.23
C GLN A 87 1.07 -18.16 -8.47
N SER A 88 -0.18 -17.80 -8.78
CA SER A 88 -0.57 -16.39 -8.97
C SER A 88 -0.33 -15.57 -7.70
N ARG A 89 -0.56 -16.14 -6.53
CA ARG A 89 -0.38 -15.47 -5.25
C ARG A 89 1.09 -15.27 -4.91
N SER A 90 1.96 -16.23 -5.24
CA SER A 90 3.41 -16.07 -5.09
C SER A 90 3.91 -14.85 -5.85
N GLN A 91 3.47 -14.67 -7.10
CA GLN A 91 3.84 -13.49 -7.89
C GLN A 91 3.29 -12.19 -7.30
N ALA A 92 2.05 -12.21 -6.80
CA ALA A 92 1.43 -11.05 -6.15
C ALA A 92 2.20 -10.64 -4.89
N ILE A 93 2.64 -11.61 -4.09
CA ILE A 93 3.45 -11.38 -2.88
C ILE A 93 4.81 -10.76 -3.27
N CYS A 94 5.50 -11.23 -4.31
CA CYS A 94 6.75 -10.60 -4.76
C CYS A 94 6.55 -9.11 -5.10
N THR A 95 5.50 -8.80 -5.87
CA THR A 95 5.18 -7.40 -6.22
C THR A 95 4.80 -6.57 -4.99
N ALA A 96 4.06 -7.14 -4.03
CA ALA A 96 3.70 -6.46 -2.80
C ALA A 96 4.91 -6.21 -1.90
N LEU A 97 5.85 -7.15 -1.85
CA LEU A 97 7.12 -7.04 -1.13
C LEU A 97 7.98 -5.91 -1.69
N GLU A 98 8.10 -5.79 -3.01
CA GLU A 98 8.79 -4.66 -3.66
C GLU A 98 8.17 -3.31 -3.30
N ARG A 99 6.83 -3.24 -3.25
CA ARG A 99 6.10 -2.04 -2.84
C ARG A 99 6.33 -1.70 -1.38
N TYR A 100 6.29 -2.70 -0.50
CA TYR A 100 6.62 -2.57 0.91
C TYR A 100 8.04 -2.01 1.07
N ASN A 101 9.05 -2.66 0.48
CA ASN A 101 10.45 -2.24 0.59
C ASN A 101 10.68 -0.83 0.03
N THR A 102 9.96 -0.46 -1.03
CA THR A 102 10.01 0.90 -1.60
C THR A 102 9.44 1.93 -0.63
N ALA A 103 8.28 1.65 -0.01
CA ALA A 103 7.67 2.53 0.97
C ALA A 103 8.51 2.61 2.27
N ALA A 104 9.06 1.48 2.73
CA ALA A 104 9.93 1.37 3.89
C ALA A 104 11.18 2.26 3.75
N ARG A 105 11.82 2.24 2.58
CA ARG A 105 12.98 3.10 2.27
C ARG A 105 12.66 4.59 2.21
N ALA A 106 11.43 4.95 1.84
CA ALA A 106 11.01 6.33 1.67
C ALA A 106 10.69 7.04 3.00
N LEU A 107 10.59 6.30 4.10
CA LEU A 107 10.38 6.86 5.44
C LEU A 107 11.68 7.42 6.02
N SER A 108 11.54 8.32 6.99
CA SER A 108 12.63 8.88 7.78
C SER A 108 12.30 8.73 9.28
N PRO A 109 12.97 7.81 10.01
CA PRO A 109 14.00 6.90 9.53
C PRO A 109 13.45 5.79 8.60
N PRO A 110 14.28 5.23 7.71
CA PRO A 110 13.89 4.07 6.90
C PRO A 110 13.52 2.87 7.77
N ARG A 111 12.51 2.10 7.35
CA ARG A 111 12.12 0.84 8.00
C ARG A 111 12.92 -0.34 7.46
N GLN A 112 12.88 -1.46 8.18
CA GLN A 112 13.52 -2.71 7.75
C GLN A 112 12.99 -3.15 6.38
N GLN A 113 13.88 -3.62 5.52
CA GLN A 113 13.50 -4.26 4.27
C GLN A 113 13.39 -5.76 4.49
N LEU A 114 12.44 -6.37 3.79
CA LEU A 114 12.17 -7.80 3.87
C LEU A 114 12.62 -8.47 2.57
N GLU A 115 13.22 -9.64 2.71
CA GLU A 115 13.52 -10.53 1.61
C GLU A 115 12.43 -11.60 1.47
N TRP A 116 12.44 -12.31 0.34
CA TRP A 116 11.47 -13.39 0.12
C TRP A 116 11.57 -14.50 1.18
N SER A 117 12.77 -14.78 1.70
CA SER A 117 12.98 -15.74 2.79
C SER A 117 12.17 -15.36 4.03
N ASP A 118 12.20 -14.08 4.42
CA ASP A 118 11.50 -13.60 5.60
C ASP A 118 9.99 -13.83 5.44
N VAL A 119 9.45 -13.52 4.26
CA VAL A 119 8.03 -13.75 3.94
C VAL A 119 7.64 -15.22 4.02
N VAL A 120 8.52 -16.13 3.58
CA VAL A 120 8.28 -17.57 3.67
C VAL A 120 8.32 -18.05 5.13
N ASP A 121 9.26 -17.54 5.91
CA ASP A 121 9.42 -17.88 7.32
C ASP A 121 8.22 -17.42 8.15
N TYR A 122 7.75 -16.18 7.94
CA TYR A 122 6.53 -15.68 8.58
C TYR A 122 5.29 -16.48 8.18
N ALA A 123 5.20 -16.85 6.90
CA ALA A 123 4.10 -17.70 6.43
C ALA A 123 4.12 -19.10 7.04
N PHE A 124 5.29 -19.61 7.38
CA PHE A 124 5.47 -20.91 8.02
C PHE A 124 5.17 -20.85 9.53
N LEU A 125 5.66 -19.82 10.21
CA LEU A 125 5.53 -19.65 11.66
C LEU A 125 4.13 -19.15 12.08
N ALA A 126 3.31 -18.69 11.12
CA ALA A 126 2.08 -17.93 11.40
C ALA A 126 2.34 -16.73 12.34
N ASP A 127 3.58 -16.26 12.35
CA ASP A 127 4.04 -15.12 13.15
C ASP A 127 4.03 -13.89 12.24
N PHE A 128 3.00 -13.07 12.43
CA PHE A 128 2.79 -11.85 11.65
C PHE A 128 3.07 -10.59 12.46
N ASP A 129 3.69 -10.71 13.64
CA ASP A 129 4.02 -9.55 14.49
C ASP A 129 5.14 -8.66 13.89
N ILE A 130 5.59 -8.96 12.66
CA ILE A 130 6.37 -8.09 11.75
C ILE A 130 5.78 -6.66 11.63
N LEU A 131 4.50 -6.49 11.97
CA LEU A 131 3.69 -5.32 11.65
C LEU A 131 3.36 -4.44 12.87
N ARG A 132 3.91 -4.76 14.04
CA ARG A 132 3.81 -3.89 15.21
C ARG A 132 5.02 -2.97 15.28
N ASP A 133 4.92 -1.87 14.56
CA ASP A 133 5.84 -0.73 14.59
C ASP A 133 5.08 0.61 14.47
#